data_AF-A0A928JZB3-F1
#
_entry.id   AF-A0A928JZB3-F1
#
_cell.length_a   1.000
_cell.length_b   1.000
_cell.length_c   1.000
_cell.angle_alpha   90.00
_cell.angle_beta   90.00
_cell.angle_gamma   90.00
#
_symmetry.space_group_name_H-M   'P 1'
#
loop_
_entity.id
_entity.type
_entity.pdbx_description
1 polymer ?
#
loop_
_entity_poly.entity_id
_entity_poly.type
_entity_poly.pdbx_seq_one_letter_code
_entity_poly.pdbx_strand_id
1 'polypeptide(L)' 'MAKKNDDMVEVYIPLDRSNEKNDKYYCSVNGVAMLIPMGRRVKVPASYAYAVQNAQSEAELIRNRSRA' A
#
# COMPACT_ATOMS: atom_id res chain seq x y z
N MET A 1 -31.19 1.99 3.74
CA MET A 1 -30.41 0.77 3.49
C MET A 1 -29.01 1.16 3.00
N ALA A 2 -28.02 1.22 3.88
CA ALA A 2 -26.63 1.50 3.48
C ALA A 2 -25.84 0.20 3.50
N LYS A 3 -25.74 -0.48 2.35
CA LYS A 3 -24.70 -1.50 2.14
C LYS A 3 -23.39 -0.74 2.00
N LYS A 4 -22.63 -0.60 3.10
CA LYS A 4 -21.37 0.17 3.14
C LYS A 4 -20.20 -0.67 3.66
N ASN A 5 -20.27 -1.99 3.48
CA ASN A 5 -19.28 -2.95 3.97
C ASN A 5 -18.51 -3.70 2.86
N ASP A 6 -18.78 -3.43 1.58
CA ASP A 6 -18.37 -4.35 0.50
C ASP A 6 -17.01 -4.06 -0.17
N ASP A 7 -16.38 -2.89 0.04
CA ASP A 7 -15.18 -2.52 -0.74
C ASP A 7 -13.88 -2.41 0.07
N MET A 8 -13.77 -3.17 1.17
CA MET A 8 -12.52 -3.25 1.95
C MET A 8 -11.70 -4.46 1.50
N VAL A 9 -10.53 -4.20 0.92
CA VAL A 9 -9.59 -5.20 0.38
C VAL A 9 -8.43 -5.38 1.34
N GLU A 10 -7.98 -6.62 1.52
CA GLU A 10 -6.81 -6.91 2.34
C GLU A 10 -5.52 -6.67 1.54
N VAL A 11 -4.60 -5.90 2.12
CA VAL A 11 -3.29 -5.59 1.54
C VAL A 11 -2.17 -5.96 2.49
N TYR A 12 -1.02 -6.33 1.91
CA TYR A 12 0.21 -6.56 2.63
C TYR A 12 1.30 -5.64 2.09
N ILE A 13 1.91 -4.87 2.98
CA ILE A 13 3.05 -4.02 2.66
C ILE A 13 4.26 -4.60 3.40
N PRO A 14 5.29 -5.09 2.69
CA PRO A 14 6.46 -5.68 3.34
C PRO A 14 7.19 -4.63 4.17
N LEU A 15 7.80 -5.04 5.29
CA LEU A 15 8.68 -4.17 6.06
C LEU A 15 9.90 -3.81 5.22
N ASP A 16 10.15 -2.51 5.09
CA ASP A 16 11.40 -2.03 4.56
C ASP A 16 12.41 -1.95 5.71
N ARG A 17 13.35 -2.91 5.74
CA ARG A 17 14.41 -2.95 6.77
C ARG A 17 15.34 -1.74 6.70
N SER A 18 15.38 -1.02 5.58
CA SER A 18 16.15 0.23 5.50
C SER A 18 15.49 1.37 6.27
N ASN A 19 14.22 1.23 6.63
CA ASN A 19 13.41 2.26 7.27
C ASN A 19 12.87 1.78 8.64
N GLU A 20 13.73 1.17 9.45
CA GLU A 20 13.42 0.52 10.74
C GLU A 20 12.60 1.37 11.74
N LYS A 21 12.59 2.70 11.58
CA LYS A 21 11.81 3.63 12.43
C LYS A 21 10.40 3.92 11.91
N ASN A 22 10.07 3.52 10.68
CA ASN A 22 8.78 3.78 10.03
C ASN A 22 8.08 2.45 9.72
N ASP A 23 7.24 2.02 10.66
CA ASP A 23 6.38 0.84 10.53
C ASP A 23 5.09 1.12 9.74
N LYS A 24 4.99 2.29 9.10
CA LYS A 24 3.80 2.77 8.39
C LYS A 24 4.15 3.24 6.99
N TYR A 25 3.34 2.83 6.05
CA TYR A 25 3.32 3.29 4.68
C TYR A 25 2.33 4.43 4.53
N TYR A 26 2.80 5.57 4.05
CA TYR A 26 1.95 6.71 3.75
C TYR A 26 1.37 6.57 2.34
N CYS A 27 0.04 6.58 2.23
CA CYS A 27 -0.66 6.54 0.96
C CYS A 27 -1.70 7.67 0.92
N SER A 28 -1.79 8.39 -0.19
CA SER A 28 -2.76 9.45 -0.38
C SER A 28 -3.51 9.26 -1.70
N VAL A 29 -4.83 9.20 -1.64
CA VAL A 29 -5.71 9.03 -2.80
C VAL A 29 -6.75 10.15 -2.79
N ASN A 30 -6.88 10.89 -3.90
CA ASN A 30 -7.85 11.98 -4.08
C ASN A 30 -7.86 13.01 -2.92
N GLY A 31 -6.67 13.36 -2.40
CA GLY A 31 -6.52 14.33 -1.33
C GLY A 31 -6.80 13.81 0.09
N VAL A 32 -7.13 12.53 0.25
CA VAL A 32 -7.24 11.87 1.55
C VAL A 32 -5.99 11.03 1.79
N ALA A 33 -5.36 11.23 2.94
CA ALA A 33 -4.17 10.49 3.35
C ALA A 33 -4.50 9.42 4.39
N MET A 34 -3.83 8.27 4.29
CA MET A 34 -3.92 7.15 5.23
C MET A 34 -2.52 6.61 5.54
N LEU A 35 -2.32 6.24 6.81
CA LEU A 35 -1.15 5.50 7.25
C LEU A 35 -1.50 4.02 7.34
N ILE A 36 -0.86 3.20 6.51
CA ILE A 36 -1.08 1.77 6.40
C ILE A 36 0.06 1.03 7.12
N PRO A 37 -0.20 0.23 8.15
CA PRO A 37 0.85 -0.52 8.83
C PRO A 37 1.58 -1.49 7.91
N MET A 38 2.91 -1.52 8.00
CA MET A 38 3.78 -2.43 7.27
C MET A 38 4.01 -3.71 8.08
N GLY A 39 4.41 -4.79 7.40
CA GLY A 39 4.73 -6.08 8.02
C GLY A 39 3.53 -6.93 8.44
N ARG A 40 2.30 -6.45 8.23
CA ARG A 40 1.07 -7.19 8.53
C ARG A 40 0.01 -6.96 7.47
N ARG A 41 -0.95 -7.88 7.39
CA ARG A 41 -2.12 -7.72 6.52
C ARG A 41 -3.14 -6.80 7.16
N VAL A 42 -3.67 -5.86 6.39
CA VAL A 42 -4.65 -4.87 6.84
C VAL A 42 -5.72 -4.67 5.79
N LYS A 43 -6.96 -4.45 6.24
CA LYS A 43 -8.08 -4.12 5.35
C LYS A 43 -8.09 -2.61 5.08
N VAL A 44 -8.02 -2.25 3.81
CA VAL A 44 -8.06 -0.85 3.34
C VAL A 44 -9.13 -0.72 2.25
N PRO A 45 -9.62 0.49 1.95
CA PRO A 45 -10.52 0.67 0.82
C PRO A 45 -9.84 0.27 -0.50
N ALA A 46 -10.61 -0.26 -1.46
CA ALA A 46 -10.10 -0.74 -2.74
C ALA A 46 -9.22 0.28 -3.49
N SER A 47 -9.54 1.58 -3.38
CA SER A 47 -8.76 2.67 -4.00
C SER A 47 -7.32 2.76 -3.46
N TYR A 48 -7.14 2.55 -2.16
CA TYR A 48 -5.81 2.48 -1.53
C TYR A 48 -5.10 1.18 -1.90
N ALA A 49 -5.82 0.07 -1.98
CA ALA A 49 -5.23 -1.20 -2.39
C ALA A 49 -4.64 -1.13 -3.80
N TYR A 50 -5.36 -0.52 -4.74
CA TYR A 50 -4.90 -0.29 -6.10
C TYR A 50 -3.67 0.63 -6.15
N ALA A 51 -3.68 1.72 -5.37
CA ALA A 51 -2.52 2.62 -5.28
C ALA A 51 -1.26 1.92 -4.74
N VAL A 52 -1.41 1.09 -3.69
CA VAL A 52 -0.32 0.30 -3.11
C VAL A 52 0.23 -0.71 -4.12
N GLN A 53 -0.64 -1.43 -4.84
CA GLN A 53 -0.21 -2.40 -5.86
C GLN A 53 0.55 -1.72 -7.00
N ASN A 54 0.05 -0.59 -7.52
CA ASN A 54 0.74 0.17 -8.57
C ASN A 54 2.13 0.64 -8.11
N ALA A 55 2.23 1.18 -6.89
CA ALA A 55 3.52 1.62 -6.35
C ALA A 55 4.52 0.46 -6.21
N GLN A 56 4.06 -0.73 -5.83
CA GLN A 56 4.90 -1.92 -5.74
C GLN A 56 5.36 -2.40 -7.13
N SER A 57 4.47 -2.42 -8.12
CA SER A 57 4.82 -2.78 -9.50
C SER A 57 5.83 -1.80 -10.11
N GLU A 58 5.67 -0.49 -9.88
CA GLU A 58 6.63 0.52 -10.34
C GLU A 58 8.00 0.35 -9.68
N ALA A 59 8.04 0.11 -8.37
CA ALA A 59 9.29 -0.13 -7.64
C ALA A 59 10.02 -1.38 -8.17
N GLU A 60 9.27 -2.45 -8.50
CA GLU A 60 9.83 -3.66 -9.10
C GLU A 60 10.39 -3.42 -10.51
N LEU A 61 9.66 -2.68 -11.34
CA LEU A 61 10.11 -2.29 -12.69
C LEU A 61 11.41 -1.49 -12.65
N ILE A 62 11.51 -0.51 -11.73
CA ILE A 62 12.73 0.30 -11.55
C ILE A 62 13.89 -0.61 -11.16
N ARG A 63 13.68 -1.49 -10.17
CA ARG A 63 14.71 -2.43 -9.70
C ARG A 63 15.23 -3.35 -10.81
N ASN A 64 14.36 -3.80 -11.70
CA ASN A 64 14.73 -4.67 -12.81
C ASN A 64 15.48 -3.91 -13.92
N ARG A 65 15.12 -2.65 -14.19
CA ARG A 65 15.84 -1.80 -15.13
C ARG A 65 17.25 -1.45 -14.65
N SER A 66 17.45 -1.22 -13.35
CA SER A 66 18.78 -0.93 -12.79
C SER A 66 19.74 -2.14 -12.76
N ARG A 67 19.27 -3.33 -13.16
CA ARG A 67 20.06 -4.57 -13.21
C ARG A 67 20.42 -5.02 -14.62
N ALA A 68 19.86 -4.39 -15.65
CA ALA A 68 20.16 -4.62 -17.07
C ALA A 68 21.24 -3.64 -17.55
#